data_AF-A0A1Q9P755-F1
#
_entry.id   AF-A0A1Q9P755-F1
#
_cell.length_a   1.000
_cell.length_b   1.000
_cell.length_c   1.000
_cell.angle_alpha   90.00
_cell.angle_beta   90.00
_cell.angle_gamma   90.00
#
_symmetry.space_group_name_H-M   'P 1'
#
loop_
_entity.id
_entity.type
_entity.pdbx_description
1 polymer ?
#
loop_
_entity_poly.entity_id
_entity_poly.type
_entity_poly.pdbx_seq_one_letter_code
_entity_poly.pdbx_strand_id
1 'polypeptide(L)'
;MLNLEKQEKKQPKFLSLFDFEFQELVNVGLDLIQEGDIDSAILFFQELSLSSPHSSLSYFYLGNLHTIKDDLDLAVGYYSLAYEVNDNPLLTARLPCKVLSTLVSMHTVDKEILSLWLERTKEFSDTYSCDELLICDYAQRVISSK
;
A
#
# COMPACT_ATOMS: atom_id res chain seq x y z
N MET A 1 33.52 28.71 -0.23
CA MET A 1 33.96 27.35 0.17
C MET A 1 32.78 26.71 0.88
N LEU A 2 32.16 25.73 0.24
CA LEU A 2 31.08 24.94 0.83
C LEU A 2 31.59 24.24 2.10
N ASN A 3 30.81 24.21 3.18
CA ASN A 3 30.05 22.99 3.52
C ASN A 3 29.02 23.30 4.61
N LEU A 4 27.75 23.15 4.24
CA LEU A 4 26.62 23.11 5.16
C LEU A 4 26.48 21.64 5.60
N GLU A 5 27.20 21.25 6.66
CA GLU A 5 26.87 20.01 7.38
C GLU A 5 25.64 20.29 8.23
N LYS A 6 24.47 20.26 7.57
CA LYS A 6 23.18 20.10 8.22
C LYS A 6 23.27 18.83 9.05
N GLN A 7 23.18 19.02 10.36
CA GLN A 7 23.04 18.00 11.38
C GLN A 7 22.15 16.86 10.90
N GLU A 8 22.76 15.70 10.65
CA GLU A 8 22.03 14.44 10.59
C GLU A 8 21.28 14.29 11.91
N LYS A 9 19.95 14.44 11.86
CA LYS A 9 19.09 14.02 12.95
C LYS A 9 19.28 12.51 13.10
N LYS A 10 20.18 12.11 13.99
CA LYS A 10 20.30 10.75 14.49
C LYS A 10 18.91 10.33 14.97
N GLN A 11 18.23 9.50 14.17
CA GLN A 11 17.03 8.83 14.62
C GLN A 11 17.38 8.04 15.89
N PRO A 12 16.54 8.09 16.93
CA PRO A 12 16.89 7.48 18.20
C PRO A 12 17.00 5.96 18.00
N LYS A 13 18.13 5.40 18.46
CA LYS A 13 18.52 3.98 18.44
C LYS A 13 17.51 3.00 19.08
N PHE A 14 16.40 3.52 19.62
CA PHE A 14 15.28 2.76 20.18
C PHE A 14 14.22 2.42 19.10
N LEU A 15 14.13 3.23 18.04
CA LEU A 15 13.26 3.01 16.89
C LEU A 15 13.66 1.72 16.13
N SER A 16 14.96 1.42 16.06
CA SER A 16 15.50 0.33 15.24
C SER A 16 15.25 -1.09 15.75
N LEU A 17 15.04 -1.31 17.05
CA LEU A 17 14.81 -2.65 17.61
C LEU A 17 13.39 -3.12 17.31
N PHE A 18 12.41 -2.22 17.49
CA PHE A 18 11.01 -2.50 17.17
C PHE A 18 10.81 -2.63 15.65
N ASP A 19 11.49 -1.81 14.86
CA ASP A 19 11.49 -1.91 13.39
C ASP A 19 12.11 -3.23 12.91
N PHE A 20 13.20 -3.69 13.54
CA PHE A 20 13.85 -4.96 13.19
C PHE A 20 12.94 -6.16 13.49
N GLU A 21 12.32 -6.19 14.67
CA GLU A 21 11.36 -7.24 15.02
C GLU A 21 10.14 -7.24 14.09
N PHE A 22 9.65 -6.06 13.70
CA PHE A 22 8.55 -5.93 12.74
C PHE A 22 8.93 -6.44 11.34
N GLN A 23 10.14 -6.14 10.85
CA GLN A 23 10.60 -6.68 9.56
C GLN A 23 10.71 -8.21 9.59
N GLU A 24 11.14 -8.78 10.71
CA GLU A 24 11.19 -10.24 10.86
C GLU A 24 9.79 -10.87 10.86
N LEU A 25 8.83 -10.24 11.54
CA LEU A 25 7.43 -10.67 11.50
C LEU A 25 6.86 -10.57 10.07
N VAL A 26 7.20 -9.53 9.32
CA VAL A 26 6.82 -9.42 7.91
C VAL A 26 7.41 -10.58 7.08
N ASN A 27 8.66 -10.97 7.31
CA ASN A 27 9.27 -12.11 6.61
C ASN A 27 8.52 -13.41 6.87
N VAL A 28 8.10 -13.67 8.12
CA VAL A 28 7.25 -14.83 8.43
C VAL A 28 5.95 -14.81 7.63
N GLY A 29 5.29 -13.66 7.54
CA GLY A 29 4.09 -13.51 6.71
C GLY A 29 4.36 -13.74 5.22
N LEU A 30 5.51 -13.30 4.70
CA LEU A 30 5.93 -13.53 3.32
C LEU A 30 6.24 -15.01 3.04
N ASP A 31 6.83 -15.72 3.99
CA ASP A 31 7.10 -17.15 3.88
C ASP A 31 5.78 -17.94 3.76
N LEU A 32 4.77 -17.60 4.57
CA LEU A 32 3.42 -18.19 4.45
C LEU A 32 2.81 -17.96 3.05
N ILE A 33 2.99 -16.76 2.49
CA ILE A 33 2.55 -16.44 1.12
C ILE A 33 3.30 -17.31 0.10
N GLN A 34 4.61 -17.48 0.27
CA GLN A 34 5.44 -18.28 -0.63
C GLN A 34 5.09 -19.78 -0.58
N GLU A 35 4.70 -20.28 0.58
CA GLU A 35 4.18 -21.65 0.76
C GLU A 35 2.77 -21.83 0.18
N GLY A 36 2.08 -20.74 -0.17
CA GLY A 36 0.73 -20.74 -0.70
C GLY A 36 -0.35 -20.86 0.37
N ASP A 37 0.00 -20.76 1.66
CA ASP A 37 -0.95 -20.74 2.77
C ASP A 37 -1.52 -19.33 2.98
N ILE A 38 -2.36 -18.92 2.02
CA ILE A 38 -2.94 -17.57 1.96
C ILE A 38 -3.84 -17.29 3.17
N ASP A 39 -4.60 -18.28 3.65
CA ASP A 39 -5.52 -18.08 4.77
C ASP A 39 -4.74 -17.87 6.08
N SER A 40 -3.67 -18.64 6.33
CA SER A 40 -2.79 -18.41 7.48
C SER A 40 -2.07 -17.07 7.38
N ALA A 41 -1.61 -16.67 6.19
CA ALA A 41 -1.00 -15.35 5.99
C ALA A 41 -1.99 -14.21 6.32
N ILE A 42 -3.27 -14.34 5.93
CA ILE A 42 -4.29 -13.34 6.27
C ILE A 42 -4.46 -13.23 7.79
N LEU A 43 -4.63 -14.35 8.50
CA LEU A 43 -4.75 -14.34 9.95
C LEU A 43 -3.52 -13.72 10.61
N PHE A 44 -2.32 -14.08 10.14
CA PHE A 44 -1.07 -13.54 10.64
C PHE A 44 -0.98 -12.01 10.46
N PHE A 45 -1.25 -11.48 9.25
CA PHE A 45 -1.20 -10.04 9.04
C PHE A 45 -2.34 -9.28 9.73
N GLN A 46 -3.49 -9.92 9.97
CA GLN A 46 -4.56 -9.36 10.81
C GLN A 46 -4.08 -9.20 12.26
N GLU A 47 -3.48 -10.24 12.85
CA GLU A 47 -2.90 -10.15 14.19
C GLU A 47 -1.78 -9.10 14.25
N LEU A 48 -0.89 -9.08 13.25
CA LEU A 48 0.21 -8.12 13.17
C LEU A 48 -0.28 -6.67 13.09
N SER A 49 -1.42 -6.43 12.41
CA SER A 49 -2.02 -5.09 12.34
C SER A 49 -2.52 -4.57 13.69
N LEU A 50 -2.79 -5.45 14.66
CA LEU A 50 -3.26 -5.09 16.00
C LEU A 50 -2.10 -4.83 16.99
N SER A 51 -0.91 -5.37 16.73
CA SER A 51 0.20 -5.42 17.69
C SER A 51 1.31 -4.39 17.47
N SER A 52 1.35 -3.69 16.34
CA SER A 52 2.53 -2.93 15.91
C SER A 52 2.22 -1.48 15.50
N PRO A 53 3.15 -0.53 15.70
CA PRO A 53 2.99 0.88 15.32
C PRO A 53 3.12 1.13 13.81
N HIS A 54 3.33 0.08 12.99
CA HIS A 54 3.50 0.14 11.53
C HIS A 54 2.35 -0.54 10.80
N SER A 55 1.14 -0.04 11.04
CA SER A 55 -0.06 -0.70 10.54
C SER A 55 -0.22 -0.57 9.01
N SER A 56 0.43 0.39 8.36
CA SER A 56 0.29 0.56 6.90
C SER A 56 0.81 -0.65 6.11
N LEU A 57 1.93 -1.24 6.52
CA LEU A 57 2.52 -2.36 5.81
C LEU A 57 1.70 -3.64 6.01
N SER A 58 1.19 -3.88 7.22
CA SER A 58 0.28 -4.99 7.50
C SER A 58 -1.00 -4.87 6.67
N TYR A 59 -1.61 -3.69 6.62
CA TYR A 59 -2.77 -3.44 5.78
C TYR A 59 -2.46 -3.58 4.28
N PHE A 60 -1.29 -3.17 3.82
CA PHE A 60 -0.86 -3.41 2.44
C PHE A 60 -0.77 -4.90 2.10
N TYR A 61 -0.19 -5.72 2.98
CA TYR A 61 -0.14 -7.17 2.77
C TYR A 61 -1.53 -7.80 2.80
N LEU A 62 -2.42 -7.39 3.71
CA LEU A 62 -3.81 -7.81 3.69
C LEU A 62 -4.50 -7.47 2.37
N GLY A 63 -4.27 -6.26 1.85
CA GLY A 63 -4.79 -5.87 0.53
C GLY A 63 -4.28 -6.77 -0.60
N ASN A 64 -2.98 -7.11 -0.60
CA ASN A 64 -2.40 -8.03 -1.57
C ASN A 64 -2.99 -9.44 -1.46
N LEU A 65 -3.17 -9.95 -0.24
CA LEU A 65 -3.72 -11.27 0.00
C LEU A 65 -5.17 -11.39 -0.46
N HIS A 66 -5.98 -10.36 -0.20
CA HIS A 66 -7.34 -10.31 -0.72
C HIS A 66 -7.38 -10.13 -2.24
N THR A 67 -6.39 -9.46 -2.85
CA THR A 67 -6.24 -9.45 -4.31
C THR A 67 -5.98 -10.86 -4.86
N ILE A 68 -5.15 -11.66 -4.19
CA ILE A 68 -4.88 -13.06 -4.58
C ILE A 68 -6.15 -13.93 -4.46
N LYS A 69 -7.00 -13.65 -3.47
CA LYS A 69 -8.29 -14.33 -3.27
C LYS A 69 -9.42 -13.82 -4.18
N ASP A 70 -9.16 -12.81 -5.00
CA ASP A 70 -10.17 -12.11 -5.82
C ASP A 70 -11.25 -11.38 -4.98
N ASP A 71 -10.96 -11.14 -3.69
CA ASP A 71 -11.79 -10.34 -2.78
C ASP A 71 -11.49 -8.84 -2.96
N LEU A 72 -11.69 -8.32 -4.17
CA LEU A 72 -11.20 -6.99 -4.58
C LEU A 72 -11.76 -5.83 -3.75
N ASP A 73 -13.01 -5.93 -3.27
CA ASP A 73 -13.60 -4.95 -2.37
C ASP A 73 -12.83 -4.85 -1.03
N LEU A 74 -12.47 -6.00 -0.45
CA LEU A 74 -11.66 -6.05 0.77
C LEU A 74 -10.24 -5.54 0.50
N ALA A 75 -9.67 -5.88 -0.66
CA ALA A 75 -8.35 -5.41 -1.06
C ALA A 75 -8.30 -3.86 -1.10
N VAL A 76 -9.27 -3.24 -1.77
CA VAL A 76 -9.42 -1.78 -1.80
C VAL A 76 -9.56 -1.21 -0.39
N GLY A 77 -10.39 -1.83 0.46
CA GLY A 77 -10.57 -1.41 1.85
C GLY A 77 -9.25 -1.40 2.64
N TYR A 78 -8.46 -2.47 2.56
CA TYR A 78 -7.18 -2.58 3.25
C TYR A 78 -6.12 -1.63 2.69
N TYR A 79 -6.01 -1.47 1.38
CA TYR A 79 -5.12 -0.45 0.81
C TYR A 79 -5.52 0.97 1.22
N SER A 80 -6.82 1.23 1.36
CA SER A 80 -7.33 2.51 1.86
C SER A 80 -6.88 2.75 3.29
N LEU A 81 -7.02 1.75 4.18
CA LEU A 81 -6.52 1.84 5.55
C LEU A 81 -5.01 2.07 5.60
N ALA A 82 -4.24 1.37 4.76
CA ALA A 82 -2.80 1.57 4.66
C ALA A 82 -2.44 3.03 4.29
N TYR A 83 -3.20 3.63 3.37
CA TYR A 83 -3.00 5.01 2.94
C TYR A 83 -3.32 6.01 4.04
N GLU A 84 -4.41 5.81 4.78
CA GLU A 84 -4.85 6.72 5.85
C GLU A 84 -3.91 6.67 7.07
N VAL A 85 -3.31 5.51 7.37
CA VAL A 85 -2.31 5.38 8.45
C VAL A 85 -1.05 6.20 8.14
N ASN A 86 -0.57 6.14 6.89
CA ASN A 86 0.52 6.96 6.37
C ASN A 86 1.82 6.98 7.22
N ASP A 87 2.16 5.86 7.87
CA ASP A 87 3.40 5.73 8.64
C ASP A 87 4.62 5.35 7.76
N ASN A 88 4.38 5.01 6.47
CA ASN A 88 5.42 4.69 5.49
C ASN A 88 5.25 5.50 4.18
N PRO A 89 5.95 6.65 4.04
CA PRO A 89 5.76 7.56 2.89
C PRO A 89 6.03 6.93 1.52
N LEU A 90 6.99 6.00 1.43
CA LEU A 90 7.32 5.30 0.18
C LEU A 90 6.20 4.35 -0.24
N LEU A 91 5.51 3.75 0.72
CA LEU A 91 4.33 2.93 0.49
C LEU A 91 3.12 3.79 0.17
N THR A 92 2.88 4.85 0.96
CA THR A 92 1.76 5.79 0.77
C THR A 92 1.71 6.34 -0.64
N ALA A 93 2.86 6.73 -1.22
CA ALA A 93 2.92 7.27 -2.58
C ALA A 93 2.41 6.29 -3.65
N ARG A 94 2.57 4.97 -3.43
CA ARG A 94 2.20 3.91 -4.39
C ARG A 94 0.77 3.39 -4.22
N LEU A 95 0.20 3.51 -3.01
CA LEU A 95 -1.12 2.98 -2.71
C LEU A 95 -2.23 3.53 -3.62
N PRO A 96 -2.27 4.83 -3.99
CA PRO A 96 -3.28 5.34 -4.90
C PRO A 96 -3.31 4.61 -6.26
N CYS A 97 -2.16 4.39 -6.90
CA CYS A 97 -2.09 3.61 -8.13
C CYS A 97 -2.47 2.14 -7.93
N LYS A 98 -2.11 1.55 -6.79
CA LYS A 98 -2.51 0.17 -6.45
C LYS A 98 -4.03 0.04 -6.32
N VAL A 99 -4.68 1.01 -5.66
CA VAL A 99 -6.14 1.06 -5.55
C VAL A 99 -6.79 1.28 -6.90
N LEU A 100 -6.29 2.23 -7.72
CA LEU A 100 -6.79 2.41 -9.09
C LEU A 100 -6.72 1.13 -9.90
N SER A 101 -5.56 0.46 -9.89
CA SER A 101 -5.37 -0.80 -10.61
C SER A 101 -6.35 -1.88 -10.17
N THR A 102 -6.68 -1.93 -8.87
CA THR A 102 -7.62 -2.89 -8.30
C THR A 102 -9.06 -2.54 -8.70
N LEU A 103 -9.44 -1.27 -8.58
CA LEU A 103 -10.78 -0.80 -8.95
C LEU A 103 -11.10 -1.02 -10.43
N VAL A 104 -10.14 -0.81 -11.33
CA VAL A 104 -10.37 -1.01 -12.77
C VAL A 104 -10.40 -2.48 -13.18
N SER A 105 -9.89 -3.39 -12.35
CA SER A 105 -10.00 -4.85 -12.58
C SER A 105 -11.28 -5.45 -12.03
N MET A 106 -12.05 -4.72 -11.21
CA MET A 106 -13.32 -5.19 -10.66
C MET A 106 -14.39 -5.34 -11.75
N HIS A 107 -15.31 -6.28 -11.54
CA HIS A 107 -16.46 -6.48 -12.43
C HIS A 107 -17.36 -5.25 -12.54
N THR A 108 -17.51 -4.51 -11.44
CA THR A 108 -18.27 -3.26 -11.38
C THR A 108 -17.34 -2.14 -10.96
N VAL A 109 -17.23 -1.12 -11.81
CA VAL A 109 -16.39 0.04 -11.54
C VAL A 109 -17.25 1.17 -10.99
N ASP A 110 -17.05 1.50 -9.71
CA ASP A 110 -17.59 2.72 -9.12
C ASP A 110 -16.76 3.92 -9.59
N LYS A 111 -17.32 4.72 -10.50
CA LYS A 111 -16.65 5.89 -11.07
C LYS A 111 -16.41 6.99 -10.04
N GLU A 112 -17.19 7.07 -8.97
CA GLU A 112 -17.00 8.08 -7.91
C GLU A 112 -15.77 7.74 -7.08
N ILE A 113 -15.69 6.49 -6.60
CA ILE A 113 -14.52 5.99 -5.87
C ILE A 113 -13.27 6.05 -6.77
N LEU A 114 -13.39 5.63 -8.04
CA LEU A 114 -12.29 5.69 -8.99
C LEU A 114 -11.79 7.12 -9.21
N SER A 115 -12.69 8.11 -9.32
CA SER A 115 -12.33 9.53 -9.47
C SER A 115 -11.63 10.08 -8.23
N LEU A 116 -12.09 9.71 -7.03
CA LEU A 116 -11.45 10.10 -5.77
C LEU A 116 -10.00 9.61 -5.73
N TRP A 117 -9.77 8.33 -6.04
CA TRP A 117 -8.43 7.76 -6.01
C TRP A 117 -7.53 8.31 -7.13
N LEU A 118 -8.09 8.65 -8.30
CA LEU A 118 -7.35 9.31 -9.37
C LEU A 118 -6.90 10.72 -8.98
N GLU A 119 -7.68 11.44 -8.17
CA GLU A 119 -7.23 12.74 -7.65
C GLU A 119 -6.02 12.57 -6.73
N ARG A 120 -6.06 11.57 -5.84
CA ARG A 120 -4.96 11.27 -4.90
C ARG A 120 -3.66 10.90 -5.61
N THR A 121 -3.70 10.31 -6.81
CA THR A 121 -2.47 10.00 -7.56
C THR A 121 -1.69 11.24 -7.97
N LYS A 122 -2.34 12.40 -8.11
CA LYS A 122 -1.68 13.63 -8.56
C LYS A 122 -0.65 14.15 -7.57
N GLU A 123 -0.81 13.84 -6.27
CA GLU A 123 0.15 14.21 -5.23
C GLU A 123 1.53 13.54 -5.44
N PHE A 124 1.57 12.42 -6.16
CA PHE A 124 2.75 11.57 -6.30
C PHE A 124 3.18 11.36 -7.76
N SER A 125 2.61 12.12 -8.71
CA SER A 125 2.78 11.89 -10.16
C SER A 125 4.24 11.85 -10.61
N ASP A 126 5.09 12.65 -9.97
CA ASP A 126 6.52 12.76 -10.32
C ASP A 126 7.34 11.53 -9.89
N THR A 127 6.78 10.69 -9.02
CA THR A 127 7.42 9.48 -8.49
C THR A 127 7.04 8.21 -9.23
N TYR A 128 6.03 8.29 -10.10
CA TYR A 128 5.48 7.14 -10.80
C TYR A 128 6.33 6.69 -11.98
N SER A 129 6.37 5.37 -12.14
CA SER A 129 6.83 4.71 -13.34
C SER A 129 5.88 4.94 -14.52
N CYS A 130 6.34 4.64 -15.73
CA CYS A 130 5.48 4.68 -16.92
C CYS A 130 4.25 3.78 -16.77
N ASP A 131 4.38 2.60 -16.14
CA ASP A 131 3.27 1.66 -15.97
C ASP A 131 2.20 2.21 -15.02
N GLU A 132 2.62 2.86 -13.93
CA GLU A 132 1.70 3.54 -13.00
C GLU A 132 0.97 4.70 -13.67
N LEU A 133 1.67 5.50 -14.49
CA LEU A 133 1.05 6.58 -15.26
C LEU A 133 0.04 6.06 -16.30
N LEU A 134 0.32 4.90 -16.91
CA LEU A 134 -0.63 4.24 -17.83
C LEU A 134 -1.91 3.81 -17.09
N ILE A 135 -1.80 3.33 -15.85
CA ILE A 135 -2.97 3.00 -15.02
C ILE A 135 -3.81 4.26 -14.76
N CYS A 136 -3.18 5.39 -14.43
CA CYS A 136 -3.87 6.66 -14.22
C CYS A 136 -4.60 7.13 -15.49
N ASP A 137 -3.95 7.08 -16.65
CA ASP A 137 -4.57 7.45 -17.93
C ASP A 137 -5.73 6.51 -18.29
N TYR A 138 -5.57 5.20 -18.06
CA TYR A 138 -6.63 4.23 -18.28
C TYR A 138 -7.84 4.50 -17.37
N ALA A 139 -7.62 4.71 -16.07
CA ALA A 139 -8.68 5.05 -15.12
C ALA A 139 -9.42 6.33 -15.53
N GLN A 140 -8.69 7.35 -16.00
CA GLN A 140 -9.29 8.59 -16.51
C GLN A 140 -10.22 8.34 -17.70
N ARG A 141 -9.83 7.47 -18.65
CA ARG A 141 -10.67 7.08 -19.79
C ARG A 141 -11.92 6.31 -19.35
N VAL A 142 -11.79 5.43 -18.37
CA VAL A 142 -12.92 4.69 -17.78
C VAL A 142 -13.94 5.67 -17.17
N ILE A 143 -13.48 6.67 -16.42
CA ILE A 143 -14.34 7.72 -15.85
C ILE A 143 -15.06 8.49 -16.97
N SER A 144 -14.33 8.91 -18.01
CA SER A 144 -14.85 9.71 -19.12
C SER A 144 -15.71 8.92 -20.13
N SER A 145 -15.77 7.59 -20.03
CA SER A 145 -16.64 6.77 -20.87
C SER A 145 -18.12 7.05 -20.58
N LYS A 146 -18.96 7.00 -21.62
CA LYS A 146 -20.41 7.23 -21.51
C LYS A 146 -21.13 6.05 -20.88
#